data_AF-A0A800BSM7-F1
#
_entry.id   AF-A0A800BSM7-F1
#
_cell.length_a   1.000
_cell.length_b   1.000
_cell.length_c   1.000
_cell.angle_alpha   90.00
_cell.angle_beta   90.00
_cell.angle_gamma   90.00
#
_symmetry.space_group_name_H-M   'P 1'
#
loop_
_entity.id
_entity.type
_entity.pdbx_description
1 polymer ?
#
loop_
_entity_poly.entity_id
_entity_poly.type
_entity_poly.pdbx_seq_one_letter_code
_entity_poly.pdbx_strand_id
1 'polypeptide(L)' 'MMVVKIGGNQGVDADAVCADVAELVKKGERIVLVHGGSHETNVLSEKLGKPPRFVTTASGHQSRYTDRETLE' A
#
# COMPACT_ATOMS: atom_id res chain seq x y z
N MET A 1 -7.30 6.51 -20.42
CA MET A 1 -6.57 6.91 -19.20
C MET A 1 -7.13 6.06 -18.08
N MET A 2 -6.30 5.21 -17.50
CA MET A 2 -6.70 4.20 -16.51
C MET A 2 -6.00 4.50 -15.17
N VAL A 3 -6.74 4.42 -14.07
CA VAL A 3 -6.18 4.52 -12.72
C VAL A 3 -6.20 3.14 -12.09
N VAL A 4 -5.03 2.62 -11.73
CA VAL A 4 -4.88 1.29 -11.15
C VAL A 4 -4.44 1.46 -9.69
N LYS A 5 -5.22 0.94 -8.75
CA LYS A 5 -4.86 0.89 -7.32
C LYS A 5 -4.42 -0.51 -6.96
N ILE A 6 -3.13 -0.70 -6.71
CA ILE A 6 -2.61 -1.94 -6.14
C ILE A 6 -2.78 -1.96 -4.62
N GLY A 7 -3.22 -3.10 -4.09
CA GLY A 7 -3.33 -3.33 -2.65
C GLY A 7 -2.01 -3.15 -1.91
N GLY A 8 -2.07 -2.99 -0.59
CA GLY A 8 -0.88 -3.00 0.28
C GLY A 8 -0.87 -4.18 1.25
N ASN A 9 -1.77 -5.14 1.05
CA ASN A 9 -1.88 -6.36 1.84
C ASN A 9 -0.80 -7.38 1.46
N GLN A 10 -0.63 -8.39 2.30
CA GLN A 10 0.25 -9.51 2.00
C GLN A 10 -0.21 -10.22 0.72
N GLY A 11 0.76 -10.66 -0.09
CA GLY A 11 0.50 -11.49 -1.28
C GLY A 11 0.27 -10.71 -2.58
N VAL A 12 0.43 -9.40 -2.59
CA VAL A 12 0.53 -8.63 -3.84
C VAL A 12 1.87 -8.96 -4.51
N ASP A 13 1.82 -9.50 -5.72
CA ASP A 13 2.98 -9.67 -6.58
C ASP A 13 3.26 -8.34 -7.30
N ALA A 14 4.10 -7.51 -6.68
CA ALA A 14 4.42 -6.19 -7.21
C ALA A 14 5.18 -6.27 -8.55
N ASP A 15 6.00 -7.30 -8.74
CA ASP A 15 6.80 -7.49 -9.95
C ASP A 15 5.90 -7.83 -11.14
N ALA A 16 4.95 -8.75 -10.95
CA ALA A 16 3.96 -9.08 -11.98
C ALA A 16 3.10 -7.86 -12.36
N VAL A 17 2.65 -7.07 -11.38
CA VAL A 17 1.90 -5.84 -11.66
C VAL A 17 2.75 -4.84 -12.45
N CYS A 18 4.01 -4.65 -12.06
CA CYS A 18 4.90 -3.73 -12.76
C CYS A 18 5.14 -4.18 -14.21
N ALA A 19 5.27 -5.49 -14.45
CA ALA A 19 5.41 -6.05 -15.80
C ALA A 19 4.18 -5.74 -16.67
N ASP A 20 2.98 -5.99 -16.17
CA ASP A 20 1.73 -5.72 -16.89
C ASP A 20 1.55 -4.23 -17.19
N VAL A 21 1.80 -3.37 -16.20
CA VAL A 21 1.72 -1.91 -16.39
C VAL A 21 2.73 -1.46 -17.45
N ALA A 22 3.95 -1.98 -17.42
CA ALA A 22 4.96 -1.66 -18.42
C ALA A 22 4.55 -2.10 -19.84
N GLU A 23 3.92 -3.28 -19.98
CA GLU A 23 3.38 -3.73 -21.27
C GLU A 23 2.27 -2.81 -21.78
N LEU A 24 1.34 -2.41 -20.91
CA LEU A 24 0.23 -1.54 -21.30
C LEU A 24 0.73 -0.15 -21.73
N VAL A 25 1.70 0.41 -20.99
CA VAL A 25 2.34 1.67 -21.37
C VAL A 25 3.04 1.54 -22.74
N LYS A 26 3.74 0.44 -23.02
CA LYS A 26 4.34 0.17 -24.34
C LYS A 26 3.32 0.08 -25.46
N LYS A 27 2.10 -0.40 -25.17
CA LYS A 27 0.96 -0.47 -26.10
C LYS A 27 0.28 0.90 -26.32
N GLY A 28 0.74 1.96 -25.64
CA GLY A 28 0.22 3.32 -25.78
C GLY A 28 -0.84 3.70 -24.74
N GLU A 29 -1.11 2.84 -23.76
CA GLU A 29 -2.07 3.15 -22.70
C GLU A 29 -1.53 4.22 -21.74
N ARG A 30 -2.40 5.15 -21.35
CA ARG A 30 -2.10 6.13 -20.31
C ARG A 30 -2.58 5.60 -18.96
N ILE A 31 -1.64 5.37 -18.04
CA ILE A 31 -1.90 4.78 -16.71
C ILE A 31 -1.44 5.72 -15.60
N VAL A 32 -2.28 5.84 -14.55
CA VAL A 32 -1.89 6.34 -13.23
C VAL A 32 -1.89 5.15 -12.28
N LEU A 33 -0.71 4.77 -11.79
CA LEU A 33 -0.57 3.67 -10.82
C LEU A 33 -0.48 4.26 -9.40
N VAL A 34 -1.31 3.75 -8.49
CA VAL A 34 -1.32 4.10 -7.07
C VAL A 34 -1.12 2.82 -6.27
N HIS A 35 -0.32 2.83 -5.21
CA HIS A 35 -0.08 1.65 -4.37
C HIS A 35 -0.37 1.89 -2.89
N GLY A 36 -0.41 0.80 -2.12
CA GLY A 36 -0.39 0.83 -0.66
C GLY A 36 0.92 0.24 -0.14
N GLY A 37 0.95 -0.07 1.16
CA GLY A 37 2.09 -0.78 1.78
C GLY A 37 1.79 -1.24 3.21
N SER A 38 0.51 -1.45 3.56
CA SER A 38 0.10 -1.63 4.96
C SER A 38 0.73 -2.85 5.63
N HIS A 39 0.86 -3.97 4.93
CA HIS A 39 1.47 -5.18 5.46
C HIS A 39 2.97 -5.00 5.70
N GLU A 40 3.70 -4.48 4.70
CA GLU A 40 5.14 -4.24 4.84
C GLU A 40 5.44 -3.22 5.93
N THR A 41 4.65 -2.14 6.04
CA THR A 41 4.77 -1.19 7.14
C THR A 41 4.57 -1.88 8.49
N ASN A 42 3.58 -2.78 8.65
CA ASN A 42 3.40 -3.53 9.90
C ASN A 42 4.63 -4.37 10.24
N VAL A 43 5.14 -5.14 9.27
CA VAL A 43 6.32 -6.00 9.45
C VAL A 43 7.55 -5.18 9.84
N LEU A 44 7.76 -4.03 9.18
CA LEU A 44 8.87 -3.15 9.49
C LEU A 44 8.73 -2.53 10.89
N SER A 45 7.56 -1.99 11.21
CA SER A 45 7.24 -1.40 12.51
C SER A 45 7.49 -2.38 13.66
N GLU A 46 7.09 -3.65 13.51
CA GLU A 46 7.37 -4.70 14.50
C GLU A 46 8.87 -4.96 14.66
N LYS A 47 9.62 -5.07 13.55
CA LYS A 47 11.08 -5.28 13.58
C LYS A 47 11.83 -4.12 14.23
N LEU A 48 11.30 -2.91 14.14
CA LEU A 48 11.86 -1.71 14.78
C LEU A 48 11.48 -1.58 16.25
N GLY A 49 10.71 -2.52 16.81
CA GLY A 49 10.23 -2.47 18.19
C GLY A 49 9.11 -1.45 18.42
N LYS A 50 8.45 -1.00 17.35
CA LYS A 50 7.40 0.02 17.36
C LYS A 50 6.11 -0.56 16.77
N PRO A 51 5.46 -1.51 17.44
CA PRO A 51 4.35 -2.26 16.86
C PRO A 51 3.19 -1.34 16.43
N PRO A 52 2.50 -1.68 15.32
CA PRO A 52 1.49 -0.82 14.73
C PRO A 52 0.28 -0.62 15.66
N ARG A 53 -0.18 0.62 15.73
CA ARG A 53 -1.39 0.99 16.47
C ARG A 53 -2.52 1.31 15.51
N PHE A 54 -3.73 0.88 15.86
CA PHE A 54 -4.93 1.12 15.07
C PHE A 54 -6.00 1.80 15.92
N VAL A 55 -6.79 2.66 15.28
CA VAL A 55 -7.97 3.31 15.87
C VAL A 55 -9.21 2.88 15.10
N THR A 56 -10.33 2.78 15.81
CA THR A 56 -11.63 2.42 15.22
C THR A 56 -12.62 3.55 15.48
N THR A 57 -13.27 4.04 14.42
CA THR A 57 -14.30 5.07 14.54
C THR A 57 -15.60 4.51 15.13
N ALA A 58 -16.50 5.40 15.56
CA ALA A 58 -17.85 5.00 16.00
C ALA A 58 -18.65 4.26 14.91
N SER A 59 -18.34 4.50 13.63
CA SER A 59 -18.91 3.79 12.48
C SER A 59 -18.20 2.48 12.12
N GLY A 60 -17.23 2.04 12.93
CA GLY A 60 -16.53 0.77 12.75
C GLY A 60 -15.37 0.79 11.75
N HIS A 61 -15.00 1.95 11.20
CA HIS A 61 -13.86 2.04 10.27
C HIS A 61 -12.55 2.00 11.05
N GLN A 62 -11.64 1.13 10.63
CA GLN A 62 -10.31 1.01 11.24
C GLN A 62 -9.27 1.75 10.39
N SER A 63 -8.38 2.50 11.04
CA SER A 63 -7.22 3.15 10.42
C SER A 63 -5.98 3.04 11.28
N ARG A 64 -4.80 3.19 10.67
CA ARG A 64 -3.53 3.26 11.42
C ARG A 64 -3.50 4.56 12.21
N TYR A 65 -3.10 4.47 13.47
CA TYR A 65 -2.70 5.65 14.23
C TYR A 65 -1.29 6.04 13.79
N THR A 66 -1.21 7.06 12.94
CA THR A 66 0.05 7.54 12.38
C THR A 66 0.52 8.78 13.13
N ASP A 67 1.20 8.57 14.25
CA ASP A 67 1.95 9.62 14.93
C ASP A 67 3.24 9.97 14.16
N ARG A 68 3.98 10.97 14.65
CA ARG A 68 5.24 11.43 14.06
C ARG A 68 6.22 10.27 13.86
N GLU A 69 6.38 9.45 14.89
CA GLU A 69 7.34 8.35 14.89
C GLU A 69 6.93 7.20 13.96
N THR A 70 5.63 6.97 13.76
CA THR A 70 5.13 6.00 12.77
C THR A 70 5.33 6.49 11.34
N LEU A 71 5.39 7.80 11.12
CA LEU A 71 5.54 8.42 9.80
C LEU A 71 7.01 8.55 9.35
N GLU A 72 7.92 8.87 10.27
CA GLU A 72 9.35 9.06 10.03
C GLU A 72 10.15 7.75 10.00
#